data_AF-A0A7W0LMM1-F1
#
_entry.id   AF-A0A7W0LMM1-F1
#
_cell.length_a   1.000
_cell.length_b   1.000
_cell.length_c   1.000
_cell.angle_alpha   90.00
_cell.angle_beta   90.00
_cell.angle_gamma   90.00
#
_symmetry.space_group_name_H-M   'P 1'
#
loop_
_entity.id
_entity.type
_entity.pdbx_description
1 polymer ?
#
loop_
_entity_poly.entity_id
_entity_poly.type
_entity_poly.pdbx_seq_one_letter_code
_entity_poly.pdbx_strand_id
1 'polypeptide(L)'
;MTVTTLAEPAIKPRLKTRYIDEIRPELIKRFGYSNYMQAPRITKITLNMGVGDAKQDSKMLDAALEQLGTIAGQQPNVRRARKSIAQFKVREEMPVGVAVTLRDARMYEFLDRLMSIAIPRVRDFRGLSARAFDGRGNYSLGIREQIIFPEIDYDAIDQVRGLDVVITTTAQTDEEAFALLELFGMPFSREGRPGEDDSAAREAEEAKLEEERKARAEAEQAALEQLKEENPEAYEKPPEPEPEEGEAAEAESAGEDSE
;
A
#
# COMPACT_ATOMS: atom_id res chain seq x y z
N MET A 1 -21.94 -49.78 22.47
CA MET A 1 -22.08 -49.10 21.18
C MET A 1 -21.24 -47.84 21.23
N THR A 2 -20.26 -47.68 20.35
CA THR A 2 -19.53 -46.41 20.17
C THR A 2 -20.38 -45.51 19.29
N VAL A 3 -20.87 -44.39 19.83
CA VAL A 3 -21.60 -43.40 19.02
C VAL A 3 -20.57 -42.63 18.20
N THR A 4 -20.47 -42.97 16.92
CA THR A 4 -19.71 -42.15 15.95
C THR A 4 -20.42 -40.82 15.82
N THR A 5 -19.91 -39.79 16.51
CA THR A 5 -20.31 -38.40 16.29
C THR A 5 -19.91 -38.01 14.88
N LEU A 6 -20.86 -38.08 13.94
CA LEU A 6 -20.70 -37.53 12.61
C LEU A 6 -20.43 -36.03 12.78
N ALA A 7 -19.20 -35.60 12.46
CA ALA A 7 -18.86 -34.19 12.48
C ALA A 7 -19.77 -33.45 11.50
N GLU A 8 -20.42 -32.39 11.97
CA GLU A 8 -21.30 -31.58 11.14
C GLU A 8 -20.52 -31.07 9.92
N PRO A 9 -21.15 -31.02 8.72
CA PRO A 9 -20.47 -30.60 7.51
C PRO A 9 -20.09 -29.12 7.61
N ALA A 10 -18.82 -28.87 7.94
CA ALA A 10 -18.27 -27.52 8.06
C ALA A 10 -18.67 -26.67 6.84
N ILE A 11 -19.42 -25.61 7.09
CA ILE A 11 -20.15 -24.85 6.07
C ILE A 11 -19.14 -24.38 5.01
N LYS A 12 -19.29 -24.83 3.77
CA LYS A 12 -18.40 -24.43 2.67
C LYS A 12 -18.63 -22.94 2.38
N PRO A 13 -17.62 -22.06 2.51
CA PRO A 13 -17.82 -20.64 2.23
C PRO A 13 -18.23 -20.41 0.79
N ARG A 14 -19.17 -19.48 0.58
CA ARG A 14 -19.74 -19.16 -0.74
C ARG A 14 -18.67 -18.94 -1.81
N LEU A 15 -17.65 -18.12 -1.51
CA LEU A 15 -16.54 -17.85 -2.43
C LEU A 15 -15.62 -19.06 -2.67
N LYS A 16 -15.50 -20.00 -1.72
CA LYS A 16 -14.71 -21.24 -1.91
C LYS A 16 -15.39 -22.18 -2.91
N THR A 17 -16.73 -22.24 -2.89
CA THR A 17 -17.52 -22.97 -3.89
C THR A 17 -17.42 -22.29 -5.27
N ARG A 18 -17.71 -20.98 -5.36
CA ARG A 18 -17.55 -20.21 -6.62
C ARG A 18 -16.13 -20.32 -7.20
N TYR A 19 -15.09 -20.34 -6.38
CA TYR A 19 -13.72 -20.54 -6.85
C TYR A 19 -13.50 -21.91 -7.52
N ILE A 20 -14.07 -22.97 -6.95
CA ILE A 20 -13.87 -24.35 -7.42
C ILE A 20 -14.66 -24.62 -8.70
N ASP A 21 -15.87 -24.07 -8.80
CA ASP A 21 -16.86 -24.40 -9.83
C ASP A 21 -16.89 -23.40 -10.99
N GLU A 22 -16.79 -22.09 -10.69
CA GLU A 22 -16.78 -21.02 -11.69
C GLU A 22 -15.33 -20.60 -12.00
N ILE A 23 -14.64 -19.94 -11.06
CA ILE A 23 -13.48 -19.08 -11.35
C ILE A 23 -12.25 -19.85 -11.86
N ARG A 24 -11.92 -21.03 -11.29
CA ARG A 24 -10.63 -21.70 -11.54
C ARG A 24 -10.54 -22.35 -12.94
N PRO A 25 -11.30 -23.41 -13.26
CA PRO A 25 -11.51 -23.95 -15.26
C PRO A 25 -11.99 -22.77 -16.13
N GLU A 26 -12.22 -21.58 -15.56
CA GLU A 26 -12.47 -20.32 -16.31
C GLU A 26 -11.18 -19.49 -16.50
N LEU A 27 -10.39 -19.26 -15.44
CA LEU A 27 -9.03 -18.69 -15.55
C LEU A 27 -8.14 -19.51 -16.49
N ILE A 28 -8.35 -20.83 -16.55
CA ILE A 28 -7.66 -21.72 -17.50
C ILE A 28 -8.09 -21.47 -18.95
N LYS A 29 -9.33 -21.06 -19.22
CA LYS A 29 -9.74 -20.60 -20.57
C LYS A 29 -9.07 -19.27 -20.93
N ARG A 30 -8.90 -18.36 -19.96
CA ARG A 30 -8.27 -17.03 -20.15
C ARG A 30 -6.76 -17.13 -20.37
N PHE A 31 -6.06 -17.99 -19.63
CA PHE A 31 -4.58 -18.06 -19.61
C PHE A 31 -3.99 -19.38 -20.17
N GLY A 32 -4.81 -20.34 -20.61
CA GLY A 32 -4.34 -21.54 -21.32
C GLY A 32 -3.55 -22.56 -20.49
N TYR A 33 -3.64 -22.53 -19.15
CA TYR A 33 -2.85 -23.40 -18.27
C TYR A 33 -3.02 -24.89 -18.57
N SER A 34 -1.91 -25.63 -18.59
CA SER A 34 -1.90 -27.08 -18.89
C SER A 34 -2.40 -27.97 -17.75
N ASN A 35 -2.77 -27.40 -16.59
CA ASN A 35 -3.07 -28.15 -15.36
C ASN A 35 -4.08 -27.40 -14.45
N TYR A 36 -5.20 -28.04 -14.02
CA TYR A 36 -6.21 -27.47 -13.07
C TYR A 36 -5.68 -27.28 -11.62
N MET A 37 -4.37 -27.46 -11.41
CA MET A 37 -3.57 -27.10 -10.22
C MET A 37 -2.58 -25.95 -10.44
N GLN A 38 -2.31 -25.52 -11.68
CA GLN A 38 -1.47 -24.35 -11.98
C GLN A 38 -2.25 -23.04 -11.83
N ALA A 39 -3.56 -23.06 -12.08
CA ALA A 39 -4.44 -21.91 -11.97
C ALA A 39 -4.34 -21.24 -10.58
N PRO A 40 -4.21 -19.89 -10.53
CA PRO A 40 -3.83 -19.17 -9.32
C PRO A 40 -4.94 -19.18 -8.27
N ARG A 41 -4.54 -19.32 -7.00
CA ARG A 41 -5.45 -19.35 -5.83
C ARG A 41 -5.00 -18.38 -4.75
N ILE A 42 -5.92 -17.96 -3.88
CA ILE A 42 -5.56 -17.23 -2.66
C ILE A 42 -4.98 -18.23 -1.64
N THR A 43 -3.79 -17.92 -1.10
CA THR A 43 -3.04 -18.77 -0.15
C THR A 43 -3.29 -18.37 1.31
N LYS A 44 -3.33 -17.06 1.58
CA LYS A 44 -3.60 -16.47 2.89
C LYS A 44 -4.10 -15.03 2.70
N ILE A 45 -4.84 -14.51 3.67
CA ILE A 45 -5.02 -13.07 3.87
C ILE A 45 -4.35 -12.71 5.20
N THR A 46 -3.51 -11.69 5.19
CA THR A 46 -2.86 -11.16 6.40
C THR A 46 -3.46 -9.80 6.72
N LEU A 47 -3.99 -9.64 7.93
CA LEU A 47 -4.50 -8.37 8.44
C LEU A 47 -3.46 -7.81 9.43
N ASN A 48 -3.14 -6.53 9.32
CA ASN A 48 -2.15 -5.84 10.15
C ASN A 48 -2.67 -4.48 10.60
N MET A 49 -2.59 -4.19 11.89
CA MET A 49 -2.94 -2.90 12.49
C MET A 49 -1.70 -2.34 13.20
N GLY A 50 -1.17 -1.23 12.69
CA GLY A 50 -0.13 -0.45 13.37
C GLY A 50 -0.75 0.38 14.50
N VAL A 51 -0.19 0.30 15.71
CA VAL A 51 -0.67 1.04 16.88
C VAL A 51 0.51 1.76 17.53
N GLY A 52 0.92 2.88 16.93
CA GLY A 52 2.15 3.61 17.29
C GLY A 52 2.23 4.10 18.74
N ASP A 53 1.08 4.19 19.41
CA ASP A 53 0.91 4.66 20.78
C ASP A 53 0.78 3.52 21.81
N ALA A 54 0.71 2.26 21.37
CA ALA A 54 0.73 1.06 22.23
C ALA A 54 2.02 0.90 23.06
N LYS A 55 3.03 1.74 22.78
CA LYS A 55 4.26 1.89 23.57
C LYS A 55 4.07 2.71 24.86
N GLN A 56 2.94 3.42 25.00
CA GLN A 56 2.61 4.26 26.16
C GLN A 56 1.39 3.76 26.94
N ASP A 57 0.35 3.25 26.26
CA ASP A 57 -0.82 2.65 26.90
C ASP A 57 -1.06 1.22 26.40
N SER A 58 -1.13 0.26 27.32
CA SER A 58 -1.46 -1.13 27.01
C SER A 58 -2.93 -1.32 26.66
N LYS A 59 -3.85 -0.51 27.22
CA LYS A 59 -5.29 -0.61 26.91
C LYS A 59 -5.57 -0.38 25.43
N MET A 60 -4.83 0.56 24.82
CA MET A 60 -4.90 0.84 23.39
C MET A 60 -4.49 -0.38 22.54
N LEU A 61 -3.55 -1.21 23.01
CA LEU A 61 -3.19 -2.48 22.40
C LEU A 61 -4.28 -3.54 22.61
N ASP A 62 -4.83 -3.65 23.83
CA ASP A 62 -5.84 -4.65 24.19
C ASP A 62 -7.14 -4.41 23.37
N ALA A 63 -7.56 -3.15 23.23
CA ALA A 63 -8.66 -2.77 22.33
C ALA A 63 -8.36 -3.09 20.85
N ALA A 64 -7.10 -2.99 20.41
CA ALA A 64 -6.71 -3.40 19.05
C ALA A 64 -6.79 -4.93 18.85
N LEU A 65 -6.41 -5.70 19.87
CA LEU A 65 -6.49 -7.16 19.89
C LEU A 65 -7.95 -7.63 19.85
N GLU A 66 -8.84 -6.97 20.58
CA GLU A 66 -10.28 -7.25 20.58
C GLU A 66 -10.95 -6.86 19.26
N GLN A 67 -10.81 -5.60 18.80
CA GLN A 67 -11.41 -5.15 17.54
C GLN A 67 -10.95 -5.99 16.34
N LEU A 68 -9.65 -6.25 16.19
CA LEU A 68 -9.15 -7.09 15.10
C LEU A 68 -9.51 -8.58 15.30
N GLY A 69 -9.65 -9.04 16.54
CA GLY A 69 -10.14 -10.38 16.87
C GLY A 69 -11.59 -10.60 16.43
N THR A 70 -12.46 -9.61 16.67
CA THR A 70 -13.86 -9.60 16.24
C THR A 70 -13.98 -9.55 14.71
N ILE A 71 -13.25 -8.67 14.03
CA ILE A 71 -13.22 -8.59 12.55
C ILE A 71 -12.77 -9.93 11.94
N ALA A 72 -11.70 -10.53 12.47
CA ALA A 72 -11.09 -11.75 11.94
C ALA A 72 -11.78 -13.06 12.41
N GLY A 73 -12.60 -13.00 13.45
CA GLY A 73 -13.12 -14.17 14.17
C GLY A 73 -12.04 -15.04 14.82
N GLN A 74 -10.80 -14.54 14.96
CA GLN A 74 -9.61 -15.28 15.35
C GLN A 74 -8.69 -14.37 16.17
N GLN A 75 -8.21 -14.87 17.32
CA GLN A 75 -7.29 -14.12 18.19
C GLN A 75 -6.02 -13.67 17.42
N PRO A 76 -5.75 -12.35 17.34
CA PRO A 76 -4.56 -11.84 16.69
C PRO A 76 -3.29 -12.04 17.54
N ASN A 77 -2.12 -11.80 16.94
CA ASN A 77 -0.83 -11.87 17.59
C ASN A 77 -0.16 -10.49 17.66
N VAL A 78 0.37 -10.13 18.82
CA VAL A 78 1.08 -8.86 19.05
C VAL A 78 2.41 -8.84 18.31
N ARG A 79 2.65 -7.79 17.54
CA ARG A 79 3.92 -7.55 16.85
C ARG A 79 4.84 -6.70 17.73
N ARG A 80 5.93 -7.31 18.16
CA ARG A 80 7.02 -6.67 18.92
C ARG A 80 8.12 -6.15 18.00
N ALA A 81 8.81 -5.11 18.44
CA ALA A 81 9.92 -4.47 17.73
C ALA A 81 11.18 -5.36 17.71
N ARG A 82 11.73 -5.59 16.51
CA ARG A 82 12.96 -6.38 16.31
C ARG A 82 14.28 -5.60 16.47
N LYS A 83 14.21 -4.27 16.51
CA LYS A 83 15.34 -3.35 16.61
C LYS A 83 14.92 -2.09 17.36
N SER A 84 15.78 -1.58 18.22
CA SER A 84 15.63 -0.30 18.88
C SER A 84 15.90 0.85 17.91
N ILE A 85 14.99 1.83 17.82
CA ILE A 85 15.12 3.01 16.95
C ILE A 85 14.72 4.25 17.74
N ALA A 86 15.71 5.12 18.01
CA ALA A 86 15.54 6.31 18.85
C ALA A 86 14.50 7.30 18.29
N GLN A 87 14.47 7.51 16.96
CA GLN A 87 13.56 8.46 16.30
C GLN A 87 12.07 8.16 16.59
N PHE A 88 11.68 6.89 16.56
CA PHE A 88 10.31 6.46 16.87
C PHE A 88 10.04 6.26 18.38
N LYS A 89 11.09 6.41 19.21
CA LYS A 89 11.11 6.14 20.65
C LYS A 89 10.76 4.68 21.00
N VAL A 90 11.22 3.74 20.15
CA VAL A 90 10.95 2.30 20.27
C VAL A 90 12.21 1.55 20.68
N ARG A 91 12.09 0.62 21.63
CA ARG A 91 13.13 -0.35 22.03
C ARG A 91 12.76 -1.74 21.54
N GLU A 92 13.72 -2.65 21.47
CA GLU A 92 13.46 -4.08 21.24
C GLU A 92 12.41 -4.66 22.21
N GLU A 93 11.67 -5.67 21.73
CA GLU A 93 10.56 -6.35 22.41
C GLU A 93 9.35 -5.48 22.81
N MET A 94 9.38 -4.15 22.62
CA MET A 94 8.19 -3.31 22.80
C MET A 94 7.10 -3.66 21.76
N PRO A 95 5.80 -3.66 22.13
CA PRO A 95 4.71 -3.84 21.18
C PRO A 95 4.55 -2.60 20.29
N VAL A 96 4.27 -2.82 19.00
CA VAL A 96 4.13 -1.77 17.97
C VAL A 96 2.84 -1.91 17.16
N GLY A 97 2.21 -3.09 17.17
CA GLY A 97 0.98 -3.34 16.45
C GLY A 97 0.49 -4.77 16.64
N VAL A 98 -0.54 -5.13 15.88
CA VAL A 98 -1.28 -6.38 16.01
C VAL A 98 -1.53 -6.97 14.63
N ALA A 99 -1.35 -8.28 14.45
CA ALA A 99 -1.60 -8.92 13.16
C ALA A 99 -2.18 -10.33 13.27
N VAL A 100 -3.00 -10.71 12.30
CA VAL A 100 -3.62 -12.04 12.17
C VAL A 100 -3.48 -12.56 10.74
N THR A 101 -3.39 -13.88 10.57
CA THR A 101 -3.26 -14.52 9.25
C THR A 101 -4.36 -15.54 9.08
N LEU A 102 -5.33 -15.20 8.23
CA LEU A 102 -6.45 -16.05 7.85
C LEU A 102 -6.03 -16.98 6.73
N ARG A 103 -6.51 -18.23 6.80
CA ARG A 103 -6.30 -19.29 5.81
C ARG A 103 -7.57 -20.13 5.65
N ASP A 104 -7.63 -20.84 4.53
CA ASP A 104 -8.74 -21.70 4.13
C ASP A 104 -10.13 -21.06 4.33
N ALA A 105 -11.06 -21.67 5.07
CA ALA A 105 -12.45 -21.22 5.14
C ALA A 105 -12.61 -19.76 5.60
N ARG A 106 -11.98 -19.41 6.74
CA ARG A 106 -12.01 -18.08 7.38
C ARG A 106 -11.51 -16.96 6.46
N MET A 107 -10.59 -17.28 5.55
CA MET A 107 -10.06 -16.35 4.56
C MET A 107 -11.10 -15.99 3.51
N TYR A 108 -11.86 -16.98 3.02
CA TYR A 108 -12.96 -16.74 2.08
C TYR A 108 -14.15 -16.03 2.75
N GLU A 109 -14.45 -16.34 4.01
CA GLU A 109 -15.49 -15.67 4.81
C GLU A 109 -15.16 -14.19 5.08
N PHE A 110 -13.89 -13.90 5.41
CA PHE A 110 -13.44 -12.51 5.54
C PHE A 110 -13.48 -11.77 4.20
N LEU A 111 -13.03 -12.39 3.10
CA LEU A 111 -13.06 -11.77 1.77
C LEU A 111 -14.50 -11.48 1.31
N ASP A 112 -15.46 -12.37 1.59
CA ASP A 112 -16.87 -12.15 1.26
C ASP A 112 -17.47 -10.97 2.05
N ARG A 113 -17.20 -10.87 3.36
CA ARG A 113 -17.60 -9.71 4.19
C ARG A 113 -16.92 -8.42 3.74
N LEU A 114 -15.63 -8.48 3.38
CA LEU A 114 -14.86 -7.33 2.90
C LEU A 114 -15.48 -6.74 1.62
N MET A 115 -15.76 -7.57 0.62
CA MET A 115 -16.30 -7.12 -0.67
C MET A 115 -17.80 -6.80 -0.59
N SER A 116 -18.59 -7.64 0.06
CA SER A 116 -20.06 -7.52 0.06
C SER A 116 -20.61 -6.51 1.07
N ILE A 117 -19.86 -6.15 2.12
CA ILE A 117 -20.36 -5.31 3.23
C ILE A 117 -19.40 -4.16 3.57
N ALA A 118 -18.12 -4.43 3.78
CA ALA A 118 -17.20 -3.42 4.30
C ALA A 118 -16.82 -2.36 3.25
N ILE A 119 -16.44 -2.76 2.03
CA ILE A 119 -16.05 -1.82 0.96
C ILE A 119 -17.19 -0.85 0.59
N PRO A 120 -18.47 -1.27 0.42
CA PRO A 120 -19.58 -0.34 0.20
C PRO A 120 -19.84 0.67 1.32
N ARG A 121 -19.26 0.47 2.52
CA ARG A 121 -19.35 1.38 3.68
C ARG A 121 -18.15 2.33 3.79
N VAL A 122 -17.17 2.23 2.89
CA VAL A 122 -16.05 3.19 2.80
C VAL A 122 -16.56 4.53 2.28
N ARG A 123 -16.35 5.60 3.05
CA ARG A 123 -16.64 6.98 2.63
C ARG A 123 -15.83 7.35 1.38
N ASP A 124 -16.49 8.02 0.43
CA ASP A 124 -15.93 8.48 -0.85
C ASP A 124 -15.26 7.38 -1.70
N PHE A 125 -15.79 6.16 -1.65
CA PHE A 125 -15.27 5.03 -2.41
C PHE A 125 -15.38 5.22 -3.94
N ARG A 126 -14.24 5.24 -4.64
CA ARG A 126 -14.13 5.39 -6.10
C ARG A 126 -13.68 4.12 -6.84
N GLY A 127 -13.72 2.98 -6.18
CA GLY A 127 -13.04 1.75 -6.62
C GLY A 127 -11.69 1.56 -5.94
N LEU A 128 -11.23 0.31 -5.84
CA LEU A 128 -9.91 -0.06 -5.35
C LEU A 128 -8.84 0.21 -6.42
N SER A 129 -7.65 0.66 -6.02
CA SER A 129 -6.57 0.91 -6.98
C SER A 129 -6.05 -0.41 -7.56
N ALA A 130 -6.09 -0.54 -8.88
CA ALA A 130 -5.56 -1.71 -9.59
C ALA A 130 -4.02 -1.72 -9.69
N ARG A 131 -3.35 -0.62 -9.30
CA ARG A 131 -1.88 -0.49 -9.22
C ARG A 131 -1.25 -1.03 -7.92
N ALA A 132 -2.05 -1.51 -6.94
CA ALA A 132 -1.56 -1.92 -5.62
C ALA A 132 -1.13 -3.41 -5.52
N PHE A 133 -0.57 -3.95 -6.61
CA PHE A 133 0.09 -5.25 -6.63
C PHE A 133 1.61 -5.11 -6.45
N ASP A 134 2.30 -6.21 -6.13
CA ASP A 134 3.74 -6.22 -5.77
C ASP A 134 4.68 -6.71 -6.88
N GLY A 135 4.22 -6.81 -8.13
CA GLY A 135 4.97 -7.43 -9.24
C GLY A 135 5.09 -8.95 -9.13
N ARG A 136 4.41 -9.57 -8.16
CA ARG A 136 4.45 -11.01 -7.85
C ARG A 136 3.07 -11.55 -7.47
N GLY A 137 2.01 -10.91 -7.97
CA GLY A 137 0.63 -11.36 -7.82
C GLY A 137 0.05 -11.26 -6.41
N ASN A 138 0.64 -10.48 -5.49
CA ASN A 138 0.08 -10.21 -4.17
C ASN A 138 -0.52 -8.81 -4.15
N TYR A 139 -1.71 -8.67 -3.57
CA TYR A 139 -2.44 -7.41 -3.52
C TYR A 139 -2.45 -6.82 -2.11
N SER A 140 -2.24 -5.52 -1.98
CA SER A 140 -2.20 -4.82 -0.69
C SER A 140 -3.21 -3.67 -0.64
N LEU A 141 -4.11 -3.71 0.33
CA LEU A 141 -5.15 -2.70 0.55
C LEU A 141 -5.02 -2.04 1.93
N GLY A 142 -4.73 -0.74 1.95
CA GLY A 142 -4.80 0.07 3.16
C GLY A 142 -6.23 0.59 3.41
N ILE A 143 -6.86 0.15 4.50
CA ILE A 143 -8.14 0.67 4.99
C ILE A 143 -7.84 1.76 6.02
N ARG A 144 -8.46 2.94 5.90
CA ARG A 144 -8.17 4.09 6.78
C ARG A 144 -8.89 4.04 8.13
N GLU A 145 -10.06 3.44 8.18
CA GLU A 145 -11.00 3.50 9.31
C GLU A 145 -11.55 2.08 9.55
N GLN A 146 -11.35 1.49 10.74
CA GLN A 146 -11.84 0.14 11.05
C GLN A 146 -13.38 0.05 11.13
N ILE A 147 -14.04 1.21 11.20
CA ILE A 147 -15.48 1.40 11.38
C ILE A 147 -16.33 0.92 10.19
N ILE A 148 -15.71 0.50 9.08
CA ILE A 148 -16.41 -0.03 7.91
C ILE A 148 -16.95 -1.45 8.14
N PHE A 149 -16.40 -2.19 9.10
CA PHE A 149 -16.88 -3.51 9.51
C PHE A 149 -18.11 -3.37 10.42
N PRO A 150 -19.26 -3.98 10.12
CA PRO A 150 -20.47 -3.89 10.95
C PRO A 150 -20.36 -4.62 12.29
N GLU A 151 -19.34 -5.46 12.47
CA GLU A 151 -19.07 -6.18 13.73
C GLU A 151 -18.36 -5.32 14.77
N ILE A 152 -17.92 -4.11 14.41
CA ILE A 152 -17.39 -3.12 15.35
C ILE A 152 -18.53 -2.18 15.77
N ASP A 153 -18.80 -2.14 17.08
CA ASP A 153 -19.64 -1.11 17.69
C ASP A 153 -18.91 0.25 17.65
N TYR A 154 -19.61 1.30 17.24
CA TYR A 154 -19.09 2.67 17.11
C TYR A 154 -18.87 3.33 18.47
N ASP A 155 -19.73 3.05 19.44
CA ASP A 155 -19.68 3.69 20.77
C ASP A 155 -18.55 3.11 21.65
N ALA A 156 -17.98 1.96 21.24
CA ALA A 156 -16.86 1.28 21.90
C ALA A 156 -15.47 1.63 21.30
N ILE A 157 -15.36 2.68 20.47
CA ILE A 157 -14.11 3.06 19.79
C ILE A 157 -13.44 4.27 20.46
N ASP A 158 -12.35 4.05 21.20
CA ASP A 158 -11.52 5.15 21.72
C ASP A 158 -10.90 6.02 20.61
N GLN A 159 -10.54 5.39 19.48
CA GLN A 159 -9.78 6.02 18.40
C GLN A 159 -9.99 5.28 17.06
N VAL A 160 -10.19 6.04 15.97
CA VAL A 160 -10.22 5.51 14.61
C VAL A 160 -8.81 5.07 14.20
N ARG A 161 -8.69 3.87 13.63
CA ARG A 161 -7.42 3.22 13.27
C ARG A 161 -7.48 2.59 11.88
N GLY A 162 -6.36 2.63 11.18
CA GLY A 162 -6.19 1.95 9.90
C GLY A 162 -5.95 0.44 10.03
N LEU A 163 -6.19 -0.29 8.95
CA LEU A 163 -5.95 -1.72 8.81
C LEU A 163 -5.37 -2.03 7.44
N ASP A 164 -4.18 -2.63 7.39
CA ASP A 164 -3.60 -3.16 6.16
C ASP A 164 -4.12 -4.58 5.90
N VAL A 165 -4.60 -4.84 4.69
CA VAL A 165 -5.10 -6.13 4.22
C VAL A 165 -4.24 -6.60 3.06
N VAL A 166 -3.41 -7.62 3.31
CA VAL A 166 -2.51 -8.21 2.30
C VAL A 166 -3.03 -9.57 1.86
N ILE A 167 -3.43 -9.66 0.60
CA ILE A 167 -3.94 -10.86 -0.07
C ILE A 167 -2.77 -11.53 -0.80
N THR A 168 -2.32 -12.68 -0.31
CA THR A 168 -1.25 -13.46 -0.94
C THR A 168 -1.85 -14.55 -1.81
N THR A 169 -1.51 -14.57 -3.10
CA THR A 169 -2.03 -15.56 -4.05
C THR A 169 -1.03 -16.69 -4.32
N THR A 170 -1.12 -17.35 -5.47
CA THR A 170 -0.09 -18.20 -6.07
C THR A 170 0.17 -17.83 -7.54
N ALA A 171 -0.31 -16.66 -7.98
CA ALA A 171 0.01 -16.11 -9.28
C ALA A 171 1.52 -15.78 -9.36
N GLN A 172 2.05 -15.75 -10.58
CA GLN A 172 3.43 -15.32 -10.84
C GLN A 172 3.46 -13.90 -11.41
N THR A 173 2.38 -13.45 -12.06
CA THR A 173 2.23 -12.08 -12.58
C THR A 173 1.04 -11.35 -11.95
N ASP A 174 1.05 -10.02 -12.05
CA ASP A 174 -0.03 -9.19 -11.53
C ASP A 174 -1.30 -9.26 -12.40
N GLU A 175 -1.18 -9.60 -13.70
CA GLU A 175 -2.32 -9.85 -14.59
C GLU A 175 -3.14 -11.06 -14.15
N GLU A 176 -2.47 -12.17 -13.80
CA GLU A 176 -3.10 -13.38 -13.26
C GLU A 176 -3.83 -13.11 -11.94
N ALA A 177 -3.20 -12.32 -11.06
CA ALA A 177 -3.75 -11.95 -9.76
C ALA A 177 -4.91 -10.95 -9.88
N PHE A 178 -4.80 -9.97 -10.79
CA PHE A 178 -5.88 -9.02 -11.10
C PHE A 178 -7.09 -9.76 -11.65
N ALA A 179 -6.91 -10.64 -12.65
CA ALA A 179 -8.00 -11.44 -13.21
C ALA A 179 -8.66 -12.37 -12.17
N LEU A 180 -7.87 -12.96 -11.25
CA LEU A 180 -8.39 -13.75 -10.14
C LEU A 180 -9.30 -12.92 -9.21
N LEU A 181 -8.87 -11.70 -8.83
CA LEU A 181 -9.63 -10.82 -7.94
C LEU A 181 -10.84 -10.16 -8.64
N GLU A 182 -10.71 -9.81 -9.92
CA GLU A 182 -11.79 -9.32 -10.79
C GLU A 182 -12.93 -10.36 -10.84
N LEU A 183 -12.61 -11.65 -11.06
CA LEU A 183 -13.59 -12.76 -11.08
C LEU A 183 -14.19 -13.10 -9.70
N PHE A 184 -13.48 -12.81 -8.60
CA PHE A 184 -14.08 -12.88 -7.25
C PHE A 184 -15.13 -11.77 -7.02
N GLY A 185 -15.15 -10.72 -7.84
CA GLY A 185 -16.05 -9.57 -7.73
C GLY A 185 -15.42 -8.39 -6.98
N MET A 186 -14.08 -8.27 -6.97
CA MET A 186 -13.40 -7.15 -6.32
C MET A 186 -13.67 -5.83 -7.08
N PRO A 187 -14.20 -4.79 -6.42
CA PRO A 187 -14.58 -3.54 -7.09
C PRO A 187 -13.38 -2.63 -7.33
N PHE A 188 -12.59 -2.93 -8.37
CA PHE A 188 -11.50 -2.07 -8.83
C PHE A 188 -12.01 -0.78 -9.47
N SER A 189 -11.18 0.27 -9.40
CA SER A 189 -11.30 1.46 -10.24
C SER A 189 -11.07 1.11 -11.71
N ARG A 190 -11.49 2.00 -12.62
CA ARG A 190 -11.24 1.88 -14.07
C ARG A 190 -9.79 2.21 -14.47
N GLU A 191 -9.00 2.76 -13.55
CA GLU A 191 -7.65 3.27 -13.81
C GLU A 191 -6.55 2.33 -13.28
N GLY A 192 -5.50 2.14 -14.08
CA GLY A 192 -4.27 1.46 -13.64
C GLY A 192 -4.35 -0.06 -13.58
N ARG A 193 -5.02 -0.70 -14.54
CA ARG A 193 -5.08 -2.16 -14.69
C ARG A 193 -3.72 -2.74 -15.10
N PRO A 194 -3.22 -3.80 -14.43
CA PRO A 194 -2.05 -4.53 -14.91
C PRO A 194 -2.28 -5.10 -16.32
N GLY A 195 -1.38 -4.79 -17.25
CA GLY A 195 -1.43 -5.28 -18.64
C GLY A 195 -2.12 -4.34 -19.64
N GLU A 196 -2.78 -3.26 -19.20
CA GLU A 196 -3.15 -2.13 -20.09
C GLU A 196 -2.02 -1.08 -20.04
N ASP A 197 -1.63 -0.53 -21.20
CA ASP A 197 -0.56 0.47 -21.27
C ASP A 197 -0.99 1.79 -20.60
N ASP A 198 -0.58 1.93 -19.34
CA ASP A 198 -0.80 3.09 -18.47
C ASP A 198 -0.08 4.36 -18.95
N SER A 199 0.44 4.40 -20.19
CA SER A 199 1.20 5.52 -20.77
C SER A 199 0.37 6.80 -20.76
N ALA A 200 -0.83 6.79 -21.31
CA ALA A 200 -1.73 7.95 -21.32
C ALA A 200 -2.13 8.43 -19.91
N ALA A 201 -2.11 7.53 -18.91
CA ALA A 201 -2.37 7.90 -17.52
C ALA A 201 -1.13 8.53 -16.85
N ARG A 202 0.08 8.00 -17.13
CA ARG A 202 1.35 8.57 -16.67
C ARG A 202 1.63 9.91 -17.34
N GLU A 203 1.44 10.02 -18.64
CA GLU A 203 1.51 11.28 -19.41
C GLU A 203 0.54 12.32 -18.83
N ALA A 204 -0.69 11.94 -18.46
CA ALA A 204 -1.66 12.84 -17.84
C ALA A 204 -1.37 13.16 -16.35
N GLU A 205 -0.59 12.35 -15.65
CA GLU A 205 -0.14 12.59 -14.27
C GLU A 205 1.12 13.48 -14.28
N GLU A 206 2.10 13.17 -15.14
CA GLU A 206 3.31 13.96 -15.40
C GLU A 206 2.98 15.34 -15.96
N ALA A 207 2.03 15.46 -16.90
CA ALA A 207 1.59 16.75 -17.43
C ALA A 207 0.99 17.66 -16.34
N LYS A 208 0.17 17.11 -15.43
CA LYS A 208 -0.35 17.86 -14.27
C LYS A 208 0.75 18.26 -13.29
N LEU A 209 1.68 17.35 -13.02
CA LEU A 209 2.84 17.63 -12.15
C LEU A 209 3.77 18.69 -12.77
N GLU A 210 3.88 18.74 -14.10
CA GLU A 210 4.61 19.78 -14.81
C GLU A 210 3.83 21.11 -14.84
N GLU A 211 2.51 21.09 -14.99
CA GLU A 211 1.62 22.26 -14.92
C GLU A 211 1.64 22.89 -13.52
N GLU A 212 1.47 22.10 -12.45
CA GLU A 212 1.62 22.56 -11.06
C GLU A 212 3.03 23.10 -10.78
N ARG A 213 4.07 22.46 -11.32
CA ARG A 213 5.46 22.93 -11.18
C ARG A 213 5.70 24.25 -11.92
N LYS A 214 5.12 24.44 -13.11
CA LYS A 214 5.18 25.71 -13.86
C LYS A 214 4.45 26.82 -13.12
N ALA A 215 3.19 26.60 -12.74
CA ALA A 215 2.40 27.57 -11.98
C ALA A 215 3.09 27.96 -10.66
N ARG A 216 3.74 27.02 -9.98
CA ARG A 216 4.55 27.31 -8.78
C ARG A 216 5.80 28.12 -9.10
N ALA A 217 6.54 27.80 -10.17
CA ALA A 217 7.72 28.56 -10.57
C ALA A 217 7.38 29.97 -11.04
N GLU A 218 6.27 30.15 -11.76
CA GLU A 218 5.73 31.45 -12.18
C GLU A 218 5.30 32.29 -10.97
N ALA A 219 4.62 31.68 -9.98
CA ALA A 219 4.28 32.35 -8.73
C ALA A 219 5.53 32.73 -7.89
N GLU A 220 6.56 31.88 -7.87
CA GLU A 220 7.83 32.14 -7.18
C GLU A 220 8.64 33.25 -7.89
N GLN A 221 8.61 33.31 -9.23
CA GLN A 221 9.19 34.40 -10.02
C GLN A 221 8.43 35.72 -9.81
N ALA A 222 7.10 35.72 -9.86
CA ALA A 222 6.29 36.91 -9.61
C ALA A 222 6.50 37.46 -8.19
N ALA A 223 6.63 36.58 -7.18
CA ALA A 223 6.97 36.98 -5.82
C ALA A 223 8.40 37.54 -5.72
N LEU A 224 9.37 36.98 -6.45
CA LEU A 224 10.74 37.51 -6.54
C LEU A 224 10.83 38.85 -7.28
N GLU A 225 9.93 39.12 -8.23
CA GLU A 225 9.83 40.43 -8.90
C GLU A 225 9.18 41.47 -7.98
N GLN A 226 8.09 41.13 -7.29
CA GLN A 226 7.49 41.99 -6.25
C GLN A 226 8.49 42.34 -5.14
N LEU A 227 9.26 41.36 -4.65
CA LEU A 227 10.32 41.60 -3.65
C LEU A 227 11.48 42.48 -4.16
N LYS A 228 11.71 42.57 -5.47
CA LYS A 228 12.69 43.50 -6.07
C LYS A 228 12.10 44.90 -6.26
N GLU A 229 10.82 45.02 -6.59
CA GLU A 229 10.12 46.30 -6.66
C GLU A 229 9.94 46.93 -5.26
N GLU A 230 9.64 46.13 -4.24
CA GLU A 230 9.48 46.59 -2.85
C GLU A 230 10.81 46.91 -2.15
N ASN A 231 11.94 46.34 -2.59
CA ASN A 231 13.22 46.49 -1.90
C ASN A 231 14.45 46.59 -2.85
N PRO A 232 14.57 47.71 -3.62
CA PRO A 232 15.57 47.85 -4.67
C PRO A 232 17.03 47.92 -4.18
N GLU A 233 17.28 48.37 -2.95
CA GLU A 233 18.65 48.52 -2.40
C GLU A 233 19.37 47.18 -2.16
N ALA A 234 18.64 46.05 -2.16
CA ALA A 234 19.20 44.74 -1.83
C ALA A 234 19.91 44.02 -3.00
N TYR A 235 19.84 44.55 -4.23
CA TYR A 235 20.30 43.86 -5.45
C TYR A 235 21.17 44.71 -6.40
N GLU A 236 21.71 45.85 -5.96
CA GLU A 236 22.81 46.48 -6.71
C GLU A 236 24.03 45.55 -6.73
N LYS A 237 24.47 45.17 -7.94
CA LYS A 237 25.64 44.30 -8.14
C LYS A 237 26.89 45.04 -7.64
N PRO A 238 27.66 44.49 -6.67
CA PRO A 238 28.93 45.10 -6.27
C PRO A 238 29.85 45.31 -7.49
N PRO A 239 30.59 46.43 -7.55
CA PRO A 239 31.49 46.69 -8.67
C PRO A 239 32.53 45.56 -8.79
N GLU A 240 32.77 45.13 -10.03
CA GLU A 240 33.78 44.10 -10.31
C GLU A 240 35.17 44.67 -9.98
N PRO A 241 36.03 43.92 -9.24
CA PRO A 241 37.37 44.38 -8.92
C PRO A 241 38.21 44.51 -10.19
N GLU A 242 39.00 45.58 -10.28
CA GLU A 242 39.88 45.83 -11.42
C GLU A 242 40.95 44.73 -11.54
N PRO A 243 41.36 44.33 -12.76
CA PRO A 243 42.42 43.35 -12.95
C PRO A 243 43.79 43.97 -12.63
N GLU A 244 44.42 43.52 -11.55
CA GLU A 244 45.79 43.93 -11.22
C GLU A 244 46.79 43.39 -12.25
N GLU A 245 47.46 44.29 -12.98
CA GLU A 245 48.57 43.93 -13.87
C GLU A 245 49.86 43.68 -13.08
N GLY A 246 50.24 42.40 -12.96
CA GLY A 246 51.64 42.00 -13.04
C GLY A 246 52.34 41.56 -11.75
N GLU A 247 52.54 40.25 -11.64
CA GLU A 247 53.90 39.74 -11.44
C GLU A 247 54.11 38.51 -12.34
N ALA A 248 55.21 38.48 -13.11
CA ALA A 248 55.48 37.46 -14.11
C ALA A 248 56.95 37.01 -14.02
N ALA A 249 57.18 35.85 -13.40
CA ALA A 249 58.49 35.22 -13.32
C ALA A 249 58.38 33.69 -13.16
N GLU A 250 59.37 32.99 -13.72
CA GLU A 250 59.80 31.62 -13.39
C GLU A 250 58.77 30.46 -13.40
N ALA A 251 58.60 29.85 -14.58
CA ALA A 251 58.96 28.44 -14.77
C ALA A 251 59.09 28.12 -16.28
N GLU A 252 60.32 27.85 -16.76
CA GLU A 252 60.57 27.52 -18.17
C GLU A 252 60.41 26.02 -18.50
N SER A 253 60.24 25.76 -19.78
CA SER A 253 60.10 24.48 -20.48
C SER A 253 60.90 23.26 -19.99
N ALA A 254 60.19 22.16 -19.75
CA ALA A 254 60.61 20.78 -20.08
C ALA A 254 59.37 19.84 -20.07
N GLY A 255 59.08 19.00 -21.07
CA GLY A 255 59.71 18.85 -22.39
C GLY A 255 58.85 17.94 -23.29
N GLU A 256 59.20 17.82 -24.58
CA GLU A 256 58.57 16.90 -25.54
C GLU A 256 59.25 15.51 -25.58
N ASP A 257 58.49 14.53 -26.08
CA ASP A 257 58.87 13.25 -26.72
C ASP A 257 59.56 12.08 -25.97
N SER A 258 59.08 10.88 -26.34
CA SER A 258 59.66 9.52 -26.22
C SER A 258 59.77 8.89 -24.80
N GLU A 259 59.63 7.56 -24.63
CA GLU A 259 59.39 6.44 -25.58
C GLU A 259 58.05 5.73 -25.36
#